data_AF-A0A521LSH3-F1
#
_entry.id   AF-A0A521LSH3-F1
#
_cell.length_a   1.000
_cell.length_b   1.000
_cell.length_c   1.000
_cell.angle_alpha   90.00
_cell.angle_beta   90.00
_cell.angle_gamma   90.00
#
_symmetry.space_group_name_H-M   'P 1'
#
loop_
_entity.id
_entity.type
_entity.pdbx_description
1 polymer ?
#
loop_
_entity_poly.entity_id
_entity_poly.type
_entity_poly.pdbx_seq_one_letter_code
_entity_poly.pdbx_strand_id
1 'polypeptide(L)'
;DIAGLFGIVGAVGILAAPLAGRVADRHGAGPVVMLGAIVTACSWLVFGLWTSLTGLVVGVVLLDFGMQSALVSNQHLVFSLRPEARARLNTILMGSMFLGGAGGSATATYAWQAAGWPGVVALGVAAAAAAVAIQAGGRLGARRRARPPSGEITKC
;
A
#
# COMPACT_ATOMS: atom_id res chain seq x y z
N ASP A 1 -8.13 23.03 27.96
CA ASP A 1 -7.94 21.55 28.04
C ASP A 1 -8.03 20.83 26.70
N ILE A 2 -7.01 20.96 25.85
CA ILE A 2 -6.94 20.22 24.57
C ILE A 2 -5.85 19.13 24.64
N ALA A 3 -4.83 19.32 25.48
CA ALA A 3 -3.70 18.41 25.71
C ALA A 3 -4.09 16.99 26.18
N GLY A 4 -5.11 16.86 27.04
CA GLY A 4 -5.54 15.54 27.57
C GLY A 4 -6.25 14.66 26.53
N LEU A 5 -6.94 15.27 25.56
CA LEU A 5 -7.58 14.55 24.45
C LEU A 5 -6.56 14.06 23.42
N PHE A 6 -5.45 14.79 23.21
CA PHE A 6 -4.36 14.35 22.32
C PHE A 6 -3.69 13.04 22.80
N GLY A 7 -3.63 12.80 24.11
CA GLY A 7 -3.05 11.56 24.68
C GLY A 7 -3.89 10.31 24.44
N ILE A 8 -5.22 10.43 24.43
CA ILE A 8 -6.14 9.29 24.25
C ILE A 8 -6.17 8.82 22.79
N VAL A 9 -6.09 9.74 21.83
CA VAL A 9 -6.13 9.37 20.40
C VAL A 9 -4.79 8.79 19.92
N GLY A 10 -3.67 9.22 20.52
CA GLY A 10 -2.37 8.56 20.34
C GLY A 10 -2.37 7.10 20.82
N ALA A 11 -3.06 6.81 21.92
CA ALA A 11 -3.17 5.45 22.45
C ALA A 11 -3.95 4.50 21.52
N VAL A 12 -4.99 4.98 20.82
CA VAL A 12 -5.78 4.17 19.88
C VAL A 12 -4.99 3.83 18.60
N GLY A 13 -4.19 4.76 18.08
CA GLY A 13 -3.30 4.51 16.94
C GLY A 13 -2.16 3.53 17.25
N ILE A 14 -1.63 3.58 18.48
CA ILE A 14 -0.64 2.62 18.99
C ILE A 14 -1.24 1.22 19.13
N LEU A 15 -2.55 1.09 19.40
CA LEU A 15 -3.23 -0.21 19.51
C LEU A 15 -3.58 -0.84 18.14
N ALA A 16 -3.73 -0.05 17.07
CA ALA A 16 -3.99 -0.56 15.72
C ALA A 16 -2.72 -1.08 15.01
N ALA A 17 -1.56 -0.48 15.29
CA ALA A 17 -0.26 -0.84 14.73
C ALA A 17 0.17 -2.32 14.94
N PRO A 18 0.03 -2.94 16.13
CA PRO A 18 0.42 -4.33 16.36
C PRO A 18 -0.53 -5.36 15.76
N LEU A 19 -1.78 -5.00 15.39
CA LEU A 19 -2.70 -5.92 14.71
C LEU A 19 -2.32 -6.11 13.24
N ALA A 20 -1.88 -5.03 12.56
CA ALA A 20 -1.41 -5.09 11.18
C ALA A 20 -0.05 -5.80 11.05
N GLY A 21 0.85 -5.59 12.03
CA GLY A 21 2.18 -6.22 12.07
C GLY A 21 2.15 -7.74 12.26
N ARG A 22 1.25 -8.29 13.10
CA ARG A 22 1.20 -9.76 13.34
C ARG A 22 0.77 -10.59 12.12
N VAL A 23 0.15 -9.97 11.12
CA VAL A 23 -0.21 -10.62 9.85
C VAL A 23 0.95 -10.56 8.82
N ALA A 24 1.91 -9.65 9.03
CA ALA A 24 3.06 -9.41 8.15
C ALA A 24 4.11 -10.54 8.18
N ASP A 25 4.34 -11.13 9.36
CA ASP A 25 5.60 -11.83 9.64
C ASP A 25 5.75 -13.23 9.04
N ARG A 26 4.74 -13.78 8.35
CA ARG A 26 4.69 -15.24 8.15
C ARG A 26 4.87 -15.79 6.72
N HIS A 27 4.93 -15.00 5.62
CA HIS A 27 4.68 -15.61 4.28
C HIS A 27 5.45 -15.10 3.01
N GLY A 28 6.52 -14.30 3.07
CA GLY A 28 7.39 -13.99 1.90
C GLY A 28 7.13 -12.65 1.16
N ALA A 29 7.86 -12.39 0.07
CA ALA A 29 7.92 -11.06 -0.60
C ALA A 29 6.56 -10.57 -1.14
N GLY A 30 5.71 -11.47 -1.63
CA GLY A 30 4.35 -11.14 -2.04
C GLY A 30 3.57 -10.48 -0.90
N PRO A 31 3.31 -11.19 0.22
CA PRO A 31 2.65 -10.70 1.45
C PRO A 31 3.01 -9.28 1.87
N VAL A 32 4.29 -8.95 1.90
CA VAL A 32 4.79 -7.63 2.31
C VAL A 32 4.28 -6.49 1.41
N VAL A 33 4.15 -6.71 0.09
CA VAL A 33 3.60 -5.68 -0.82
C VAL A 33 2.14 -5.35 -0.48
N MET A 34 1.32 -6.37 -0.17
CA MET A 34 -0.10 -6.15 0.16
C MET A 34 -0.27 -5.55 1.55
N LEU A 35 0.60 -5.90 2.49
CA LEU A 35 0.64 -5.21 3.77
C LEU A 35 0.96 -3.72 3.55
N GLY A 36 2.00 -3.40 2.77
CA GLY A 36 2.34 -2.03 2.44
C GLY A 36 1.16 -1.28 1.80
N ALA A 37 0.47 -1.91 0.86
CA ALA A 37 -0.73 -1.35 0.22
C ALA A 37 -1.89 -1.11 1.22
N ILE A 38 -2.12 -2.04 2.15
CA ILE A 38 -3.13 -1.88 3.22
C ILE A 38 -2.76 -0.74 4.16
N VAL A 39 -1.49 -0.66 4.58
CA VAL A 39 -1.00 0.42 5.45
C VAL A 39 -1.15 1.78 4.77
N THR A 40 -0.83 1.87 3.48
CA THR A 40 -1.08 3.06 2.65
C THR A 40 -2.58 3.40 2.54
N ALA A 41 -3.47 2.42 2.42
CA ALA A 41 -4.91 2.68 2.44
C ALA A 41 -5.37 3.23 3.80
N CYS A 42 -4.86 2.67 4.89
CA CYS A 42 -5.16 3.13 6.25
C CYS A 42 -4.67 4.56 6.50
N SER A 43 -3.49 4.94 6.00
CA SER A 43 -2.99 6.31 6.18
C SER A 43 -3.88 7.36 5.51
N TRP A 44 -4.43 7.05 4.33
CA TRP A 44 -5.40 7.93 3.67
C TRP A 44 -6.72 8.06 4.44
N LEU A 45 -7.18 6.99 5.10
CA LEU A 45 -8.34 7.08 6.01
C LEU A 45 -8.03 7.95 7.24
N VAL A 46 -6.82 7.85 7.80
CA VAL A 46 -6.36 8.72 8.90
C VAL A 46 -6.36 10.18 8.47
N PHE A 47 -5.88 10.50 7.25
CA PHE A 47 -5.92 11.86 6.70
C PHE A 47 -7.34 12.40 6.52
N GLY A 48 -8.32 11.55 6.23
CA GLY A 48 -9.73 11.94 6.08
C GLY A 48 -10.47 12.13 7.40
N LEU A 49 -10.25 11.22 8.35
CA LEU A 49 -10.99 11.20 9.62
C LEU A 49 -10.34 12.05 10.72
N TRP A 50 -9.03 12.30 10.62
CA TRP A 50 -8.25 12.96 11.66
C TRP A 50 -7.38 14.08 11.10
N THR A 51 -8.02 15.20 10.71
CA THR A 51 -7.38 16.38 10.11
C THR A 51 -6.61 17.28 11.10
N SER A 52 -6.27 16.75 12.28
CA SER A 52 -5.41 17.46 13.24
C SER A 52 -3.95 17.35 12.84
N LEU A 53 -3.09 18.27 13.29
CA LEU A 53 -1.65 18.20 13.03
C LEU A 53 -1.04 16.84 13.44
N THR A 54 -1.49 16.29 14.57
CA THR A 54 -1.06 14.96 15.04
C THR A 54 -1.51 13.84 14.11
N GLY A 55 -2.77 13.89 13.65
CA GLY A 55 -3.31 12.91 12.69
C GLY A 55 -2.58 12.95 11.35
N LEU A 56 -2.20 14.15 10.89
CA LEU A 56 -1.36 14.32 9.71
C LEU A 56 0.03 13.71 9.90
N VAL A 57 0.69 13.95 11.04
CA VAL A 57 2.01 13.36 11.34
C VAL A 57 1.93 11.83 11.33
N VAL A 58 0.94 11.26 12.03
CA VAL A 58 0.74 9.80 12.07
C VAL A 58 0.45 9.25 10.67
N GLY A 59 -0.43 9.90 9.91
CA GLY A 59 -0.75 9.49 8.55
C GLY A 59 0.47 9.52 7.62
N VAL A 60 1.34 10.53 7.71
CA VAL A 60 2.57 10.61 6.89
C VAL A 60 3.53 9.48 7.23
N VAL A 61 3.75 9.20 8.51
CA VAL A 61 4.64 8.11 8.94
C VAL A 61 4.13 6.75 8.46
N LEU A 62 2.82 6.51 8.60
CA LEU A 62 2.20 5.28 8.09
C LEU A 62 2.30 5.19 6.56
N LEU A 63 2.04 6.29 5.86
CA LEU A 63 2.13 6.34 4.40
C LEU A 63 3.54 6.01 3.92
N ASP A 64 4.57 6.62 4.52
CA ASP A 64 5.97 6.39 4.16
C ASP A 64 6.38 4.94 4.40
N PHE A 65 6.03 4.39 5.57
CA PHE A 65 6.31 3.00 5.90
C PHE A 65 5.64 2.03 4.93
N GLY A 66 4.36 2.25 4.61
CA GLY A 66 3.60 1.44 3.67
C GLY A 66 4.19 1.45 2.26
N MET A 67 4.52 2.66 1.76
CA MET A 67 5.14 2.82 0.44
C MET A 67 6.53 2.19 0.36
N GLN A 68 7.39 2.43 1.34
CA GLN A 68 8.76 1.92 1.34
C GLN A 68 8.79 0.39 1.47
N SER A 69 7.93 -0.19 2.31
CA SER A 69 7.82 -1.64 2.45
C SER A 69 7.36 -2.31 1.14
N ALA A 70 6.37 -1.72 0.46
CA ALA A 70 5.89 -2.21 -0.82
C ALA A 70 6.94 -2.04 -1.92
N LEU A 71 7.65 -0.91 -1.95
CA LEU A 71 8.70 -0.63 -2.92
C LEU A 71 9.88 -1.59 -2.80
N VAL A 72 10.40 -1.81 -1.60
CA VAL A 72 11.52 -2.74 -1.37
C VAL A 72 11.15 -4.17 -1.80
N SER A 73 9.94 -4.61 -1.47
CA SER A 73 9.44 -5.93 -1.84
C SER A 73 9.24 -6.07 -3.35
N ASN A 74 8.70 -5.04 -4.01
CA ASN A 74 8.56 -4.99 -5.46
C ASN A 74 9.93 -5.01 -6.16
N GLN A 75 10.91 -4.25 -5.66
CA GLN A 75 12.27 -4.25 -6.19
C GLN A 75 12.89 -5.65 -6.07
N HIS A 76 12.71 -6.31 -4.93
CA HIS A 76 13.23 -7.67 -4.74
C HIS A 76 12.61 -8.67 -5.73
N LEU A 77 11.28 -8.62 -5.91
CA LEU A 77 10.58 -9.46 -6.88
C LEU A 77 11.04 -9.17 -8.33
N VAL A 78 11.07 -7.90 -8.72
CA VAL A 78 11.44 -7.49 -10.09
C VAL A 78 12.90 -7.85 -10.40
N PHE A 79 13.83 -7.58 -9.49
CA PHE A 79 15.25 -7.87 -9.71
C PHE A 79 15.60 -9.35 -9.59
N SER A 80 14.72 -10.17 -8.99
CA SER A 80 14.87 -11.63 -8.98
C SER A 80 14.54 -12.28 -10.33
N LEU A 81 13.74 -11.63 -11.20
CA LEU A 81 13.33 -12.19 -12.49
C LEU A 81 14.49 -12.33 -13.48
N ARG A 82 15.36 -11.31 -13.58
CA ARG A 82 16.52 -11.30 -14.48
C ARG A 82 17.68 -10.54 -13.84
N PRO A 83 18.53 -11.22 -13.04
CA PRO A 83 19.68 -10.61 -12.38
C PRO A 83 20.65 -9.92 -13.35
N GLU A 84 20.79 -10.46 -14.56
CA GLU A 84 21.65 -9.95 -15.63
C GLU A 84 21.18 -8.61 -16.21
N ALA A 85 19.88 -8.30 -16.12
CA ALA A 85 19.26 -7.10 -16.69
C ALA A 85 18.84 -6.07 -15.61
N ARG A 86 19.44 -6.13 -14.41
CA ARG A 86 19.13 -5.24 -13.27
C ARG A 86 19.13 -3.76 -13.64
N ALA A 87 20.10 -3.30 -14.43
CA ALA A 87 20.18 -1.89 -14.85
C ALA A 87 18.94 -1.46 -15.66
N ARG A 88 18.50 -2.26 -16.64
CA ARG A 88 17.29 -2.00 -17.44
C ARG A 88 16.03 -2.02 -16.59
N LEU A 89 15.90 -3.00 -15.70
CA LEU A 89 14.76 -3.13 -14.80
C LEU A 89 14.66 -1.93 -13.86
N ASN A 90 15.79 -1.45 -13.33
CA ASN A 90 15.82 -0.27 -12.47
C ASN A 90 15.37 0.99 -13.22
N THR A 91 15.84 1.20 -14.45
CA THR A 91 15.41 2.33 -15.28
C THR A 91 13.90 2.30 -15.55
N ILE A 92 13.34 1.13 -15.89
CA ILE A 92 11.90 0.99 -16.12
C ILE A 92 11.12 1.26 -14.84
N LEU A 93 11.56 0.69 -13.71
CA LEU A 93 10.92 0.88 -12.42
C LEU A 93 10.91 2.36 -12.03
N MET A 94 12.07 3.01 -12.01
CA MET A 94 12.18 4.42 -11.65
C MET A 94 11.43 5.31 -12.64
N GLY A 95 11.49 5.03 -13.95
CA GLY A 95 10.72 5.75 -14.96
C GLY A 95 9.21 5.65 -14.73
N SER A 96 8.71 4.46 -14.38
CA SER A 96 7.30 4.28 -14.04
C SER A 96 6.91 5.01 -12.75
N MET A 97 7.79 5.05 -11.75
CA MET A 97 7.57 5.80 -10.51
C MET A 97 7.49 7.31 -10.75
N PHE A 98 8.36 7.86 -11.60
CA PHE A 98 8.32 9.28 -11.97
C PHE A 98 7.03 9.64 -12.72
N LEU A 99 6.62 8.82 -13.70
CA LEU A 99 5.37 9.02 -14.42
C LEU A 99 4.16 8.95 -13.47
N GLY A 100 4.14 7.98 -12.57
CA GLY A 100 3.12 7.86 -11.53
C GLY A 100 3.10 9.07 -10.58
N GLY A 101 4.27 9.53 -10.13
CA GLY A 101 4.40 10.70 -9.25
C GLY A 101 3.96 12.01 -9.92
N ALA A 102 4.31 12.22 -11.19
CA ALA A 102 3.88 13.37 -11.97
C ALA A 102 2.36 13.36 -12.20
N GLY A 103 1.81 12.22 -12.65
CA GLY A 103 0.36 12.05 -12.84
C GLY A 103 -0.44 12.18 -11.54
N GLY A 104 0.08 11.61 -10.45
CA GLY A 104 -0.48 11.71 -9.11
C GLY A 104 -0.49 13.16 -8.60
N SER A 105 0.59 13.91 -8.82
CA SER A 105 0.66 15.32 -8.40
C SER A 105 -0.30 16.21 -9.17
N ALA A 106 -0.40 16.02 -10.49
CA ALA A 106 -1.35 16.74 -11.34
C ALA A 106 -2.80 16.46 -10.94
N THR A 107 -3.16 15.19 -10.75
CA THR A 107 -4.51 14.79 -10.33
C THR A 107 -4.83 15.21 -8.91
N ALA A 108 -3.87 15.16 -7.98
CA ALA A 108 -4.04 15.68 -6.62
C ALA A 108 -4.29 17.20 -6.60
N THR A 109 -3.58 17.95 -7.45
CA THR A 109 -3.77 19.40 -7.59
C THR A 109 -5.16 19.72 -8.12
N TYR A 110 -5.62 18.98 -9.13
CA TYR A 110 -6.99 19.10 -9.65
C TYR A 110 -8.04 18.75 -8.59
N ALA A 111 -7.84 17.65 -7.84
CA ALA A 111 -8.76 17.24 -6.78
C ALA A 111 -8.85 18.28 -5.65
N TRP A 112 -7.71 18.90 -5.31
CA TRP A 112 -7.65 20.01 -4.37
C TRP A 112 -8.45 21.22 -4.85
N GLN A 113 -8.33 21.60 -6.12
CA GLN A 113 -9.11 22.72 -6.66
C GLN A 113 -10.62 22.42 -6.73
N ALA A 114 -11.00 21.17 -7.02
CA ALA A 114 -12.40 20.78 -7.16
C ALA A 114 -13.13 20.62 -5.81
N ALA A 115 -12.49 20.00 -4.81
CA ALA A 115 -13.14 19.61 -3.57
C ALA A 115 -12.25 19.78 -2.31
N GLY A 116 -11.13 20.50 -2.41
CA GLY A 116 -10.23 20.75 -1.28
C GLY A 116 -9.61 19.48 -0.71
N TRP A 117 -9.40 19.47 0.61
CA TRP A 117 -8.80 18.34 1.32
C TRP A 117 -9.59 17.01 1.17
N PRO A 118 -10.94 16.98 1.29
CA PRO A 118 -11.71 15.76 1.04
C PRO A 118 -11.51 15.18 -0.36
N GLY A 119 -11.34 16.03 -1.38
CA GLY A 119 -11.05 15.59 -2.75
C GLY A 119 -9.73 14.84 -2.86
N VAL A 120 -8.68 15.37 -2.22
CA VAL A 120 -7.35 14.74 -2.19
C VAL A 120 -7.39 13.42 -1.42
N VAL A 121 -8.09 13.38 -0.28
CA VAL A 121 -8.29 12.15 0.49
C VAL A 121 -9.03 11.09 -0.32
N ALA A 122 -10.13 11.45 -0.99
CA ALA A 122 -10.89 10.53 -1.83
C ALA A 122 -10.06 9.95 -2.97
N LEU A 123 -9.24 10.78 -3.63
CA LEU A 123 -8.30 10.35 -4.66
C LEU A 123 -7.27 9.35 -4.09
N GLY A 124 -6.69 9.65 -2.92
CA GLY A 124 -5.72 8.80 -2.25
C GLY A 124 -6.31 7.45 -1.84
N VAL A 125 -7.52 7.43 -1.26
CA VAL A 125 -8.27 6.21 -0.93
C VAL A 125 -8.56 5.39 -2.20
N ALA A 126 -9.01 6.03 -3.29
CA ALA A 126 -9.28 5.34 -4.54
C ALA A 126 -8.02 4.70 -5.14
N ALA A 127 -6.89 5.42 -5.14
CA ALA A 127 -5.60 4.92 -5.61
C ALA A 127 -5.10 3.74 -4.76
N ALA A 128 -5.19 3.86 -3.42
CA ALA A 128 -4.79 2.78 -2.51
C ALA A 128 -5.70 1.54 -2.67
N ALA A 129 -7.01 1.74 -2.81
CA ALA A 129 -7.97 0.66 -3.06
C ALA A 129 -7.68 -0.06 -4.38
N ALA A 130 -7.37 0.68 -5.45
CA ALA A 130 -6.96 0.09 -6.73
C ALA A 130 -5.68 -0.74 -6.60
N ALA A 131 -4.67 -0.24 -5.87
CA ALA A 131 -3.44 -0.98 -5.62
C ALA A 131 -3.69 -2.30 -4.86
N VAL A 132 -4.53 -2.27 -3.82
CA VAL A 132 -4.94 -3.47 -3.07
C VAL A 132 -5.69 -4.44 -3.98
N ALA A 133 -6.64 -3.96 -4.79
CA ALA A 133 -7.43 -4.80 -5.71
C ALA A 133 -6.54 -5.50 -6.76
N ILE A 134 -5.59 -4.78 -7.34
CA ILE A 134 -4.63 -5.34 -8.33
C ILE A 134 -3.79 -6.44 -7.68
N GLN A 135 -3.27 -6.22 -6.47
CA GLN A 135 -2.48 -7.22 -5.77
C GLN A 135 -3.30 -8.42 -5.31
N ALA A 136 -4.54 -8.21 -4.85
CA ALA A 136 -5.45 -9.29 -4.52
C ALA A 136 -5.75 -10.14 -5.77
N GLY A 137 -6.07 -9.51 -6.90
CA GLY A 137 -6.32 -10.19 -8.18
C GLY A 137 -5.12 -11.00 -8.67
N GLY A 138 -3.91 -10.42 -8.62
CA GLY A 138 -2.67 -11.12 -9.00
C GLY A 138 -2.40 -12.35 -8.14
N ARG A 139 -2.65 -12.28 -6.83
CA ARG A 139 -2.49 -13.43 -5.92
C ARG A 139 -3.55 -14.51 -6.14
N LEU A 140 -4.80 -14.12 -6.36
CA LEU A 140 -5.88 -15.07 -6.67
C LEU A 140 -5.59 -15.81 -7.98
N GLY A 141 -5.05 -15.12 -8.98
CA GLY A 141 -4.58 -15.72 -10.23
C GLY A 141 -3.43 -16.71 -10.04
N ALA A 142 -2.42 -16.35 -9.23
CA ALA A 142 -1.30 -17.23 -8.92
C ALA A 142 -1.74 -18.48 -8.14
N ARG A 143 -2.64 -18.34 -7.15
CA ARG A 143 -3.22 -19.46 -6.40
C ARG A 143 -4.05 -20.39 -7.29
N ARG A 144 -4.80 -19.85 -8.26
CA ARG A 144 -5.56 -20.65 -9.23
C ARG A 144 -4.65 -21.48 -10.13
N ARG A 145 -3.53 -20.93 -10.58
CA ARG A 145 -2.52 -21.66 -11.39
C ARG A 145 -1.79 -22.75 -10.60
N ALA A 146 -1.61 -22.55 -9.29
CA ALA A 146 -0.99 -23.54 -8.42
C ALA A 146 -1.95 -24.66 -7.97
N ARG A 147 -3.25 -24.57 -8.28
CA ARG A 147 -4.21 -25.64 -7.98
C ARG A 147 -4.09 -26.72 -9.06
N PRO A 148 -3.61 -27.95 -8.74
CA PRO A 148 -3.55 -29.02 -9.72
C PRO A 148 -4.96 -29.36 -10.23
N PRO A 149 -5.12 -29.75 -11.50
CA PRO A 149 -6.42 -30.13 -12.04
C PRO A 149 -7.00 -31.29 -11.23
N SER A 150 -8.13 -31.01 -10.58
CA SER A 150 -8.95 -31.99 -9.85
C SER A 150 -9.66 -32.90 -10.84
N GLY A 151 -8.89 -33.80 -11.48
CA GLY A 151 -9.36 -34.67 -12.55
C GLY A 151 -8.65 -36.02 -12.67
N GLU A 152 -7.57 -36.29 -11.93
CA GLU A 152 -7.09 -37.67 -11.75
C GLU A 152 -7.74 -38.28 -10.51
N ILE A 153 -9.02 -38.61 -10.66
CA ILE A 153 -9.63 -39.65 -9.85
C ILE A 153 -8.88 -40.92 -10.23
N THR A 154 -8.03 -41.37 -9.32
CA THR A 154 -7.50 -42.72 -9.25
C THR A 154 -8.58 -43.72 -9.63
N LYS A 155 -8.56 -44.19 -10.88
CA LYS A 155 -9.14 -45.48 -11.22
C LYS A 155 -8.23 -46.52 -10.55
N CYS A 156 -8.65 -46.96 -9.37
CA CYS A 156 -8.25 -48.25 -8.83
C CYS A 156 -8.81 -49.37 -9.72
#